data_AF-A0A970JMI0-F1
#
_entry.id   AF-A0A970JMI0-F1
#
_cell.length_a   1.000
_cell.length_b   1.000
_cell.length_c   1.000
_cell.angle_alpha   90.00
_cell.angle_beta   90.00
_cell.angle_gamma   90.00
#
_symmetry.space_group_name_H-M   'P 1'
#
loop_
_entity.id
_entity.type
_entity.pdbx_description
1 polymer ?
#
loop_
_entity_poly.entity_id
_entity_poly.type
_entity_poly.pdbx_seq_one_letter_code
_entity_poly.pdbx_strand_id
1 'polypeptide(L)'
;MDVYLVFSKTGTWLSTLLRSLLKEKYIHVSVAFNDKFDCMYSFGRVNPNNPFSGGFVIENFRTGVYKKFKKAECIIYKIQVTKE
;
A
#
# COMPACT_ATOMS: atom_id res chain seq x y z
N MET A 1 12.09 -17.27 -5.69
CA MET A 1 10.73 -16.68 -5.60
C MET A 1 10.91 -15.17 -5.51
N ASP A 2 9.98 -14.38 -6.03
CA ASP A 2 10.09 -12.92 -6.00
C ASP A 2 9.06 -12.36 -5.01
N VAL A 3 9.52 -11.48 -4.13
CA VAL A 3 8.69 -10.71 -3.21
C VAL A 3 8.78 -9.24 -3.60
N TYR A 4 7.65 -8.57 -3.63
CA TYR A 4 7.57 -7.15 -3.96
C TYR A 4 7.10 -6.37 -2.75
N LEU A 5 7.84 -5.31 -2.41
CA LEU A 5 7.43 -4.33 -1.40
C LEU A 5 6.94 -3.08 -2.12
N VAL A 6 5.67 -2.75 -1.93
CA VAL A 6 5.00 -1.62 -2.55
C VAL A 6 4.75 -0.56 -1.50
N PHE A 7 5.54 0.51 -1.53
CA PHE A 7 5.34 1.65 -0.65
C PHE A 7 4.50 2.70 -1.36
N SER A 8 3.40 3.13 -0.75
CA SER A 8 2.44 4.02 -1.38
C SER A 8 2.16 5.29 -0.58
N LYS A 9 1.93 6.36 -1.34
CA LYS A 9 1.43 7.66 -0.89
C LYS A 9 0.02 7.81 -1.44
N THR A 10 -0.95 7.49 -0.60
CA THR A 10 -2.36 7.74 -0.94
C THR A 10 -2.70 9.20 -0.66
N GLY A 11 -3.50 9.83 -1.52
CA GLY A 11 -3.91 11.24 -1.36
C GLY A 11 -4.98 11.47 -0.28
N THR A 12 -5.09 10.56 0.69
CA THR A 12 -6.12 10.65 1.74
C THR A 12 -5.73 11.71 2.79
N TRP A 13 -6.70 12.39 3.39
CA TRP A 13 -6.43 13.40 4.43
C TRP A 13 -5.55 12.87 5.57
N LEU A 14 -5.87 11.68 6.08
CA LEU A 14 -5.06 11.00 7.11
C LEU A 14 -3.63 10.73 6.62
N SER A 15 -3.45 10.37 5.35
CA SER A 15 -2.12 10.17 4.79
C SER A 15 -1.33 11.47 4.74
N THR A 16 -1.95 12.57 4.30
CA THR A 16 -1.33 13.90 4.32
C THR A 16 -0.92 14.33 5.72
N LEU A 17 -1.76 14.08 6.72
CA LEU A 17 -1.46 14.37 8.13
C LEU A 17 -0.26 13.55 8.63
N LEU A 18 -0.28 12.24 8.45
CA LEU A 18 0.80 11.35 8.89
C LEU A 18 2.13 11.66 8.21
N ARG A 19 2.13 12.03 6.93
CA ARG A 19 3.35 12.49 6.24
C ARG A 19 3.95 13.74 6.89
N SER A 20 3.11 14.68 7.31
CA SER A 20 3.59 15.90 7.96
C SER A 20 4.21 15.60 9.32
N LEU A 21 3.67 14.61 10.04
CA LEU A 21 4.15 14.21 11.37
C LEU A 21 5.43 13.36 11.29
N LEU A 22 5.43 12.34 10.43
CA LEU A 22 6.51 11.36 10.31
C LEU A 22 7.64 11.85 9.40
N LYS A 23 7.42 12.92 8.61
CA LYS A 23 8.32 13.42 7.56
C LYS A 23 8.67 12.39 6.47
N GLU A 24 7.95 11.27 6.41
CA GLU A 24 8.14 10.22 5.43
C GLU A 24 7.24 10.40 4.20
N LYS A 25 7.76 10.07 3.00
CA LYS A 25 6.99 10.25 1.76
C LYS A 25 5.94 9.17 1.57
N TYR A 26 6.28 7.93 1.87
CA TYR A 26 5.43 6.76 1.69
C TYR A 26 5.13 6.16 3.06
N ILE A 27 3.87 6.27 3.49
CA ILE A 27 3.45 5.90 4.86
C ILE A 27 2.73 4.55 4.92
N HIS A 28 2.44 3.97 3.76
CA HIS A 28 1.73 2.70 3.63
C HIS A 28 2.62 1.73 2.86
N VAL A 29 2.64 0.48 3.29
CA VAL A 29 3.42 -0.58 2.65
C VAL A 29 2.54 -1.81 2.43
N SER A 30 2.68 -2.42 1.26
CA SER A 30 2.02 -3.66 0.87
C SER A 30 3.05 -4.67 0.37
N VAL A 31 2.78 -5.95 0.57
CA VAL A 31 3.61 -7.06 0.09
C VAL A 31 2.87 -7.79 -1.02
N ALA A 32 3.55 -8.06 -2.14
CA ALA A 32 3.01 -8.88 -3.22
C ALA A 32 3.98 -10.01 -3.58
N PHE A 33 3.45 -11.09 -4.13
CA PHE A 33 4.22 -12.27 -4.53
C PHE A 33 4.24 -12.50 -6.05
N ASN A 34 3.71 -11.53 -6.81
CA ASN A 34 3.74 -11.51 -8.27
C ASN A 34 3.90 -10.06 -8.77
N ASP A 35 4.31 -9.92 -10.02
CA ASP A 35 4.52 -8.65 -10.73
C ASP A 35 3.24 -8.04 -11.32
N LYS A 36 2.10 -8.73 -11.19
CA LYS A 36 0.79 -8.23 -11.65
C LYS A 36 0.12 -7.34 -10.61
N PHE A 37 0.55 -7.43 -9.34
CA PHE A 37 0.01 -6.66 -8.21
C PHE A 37 -1.53 -6.75 -8.11
N ASP A 38 -2.08 -7.89 -8.50
CA ASP A 38 -3.50 -8.21 -8.44
C ASP A 38 -3.94 -8.60 -7.03
N CYS A 39 -3.00 -9.12 -6.23
CA CYS A 39 -3.14 -9.43 -4.82
C CYS A 39 -1.93 -8.88 -4.05
N MET A 40 -2.16 -7.85 -3.24
CA MET A 40 -1.18 -7.30 -2.31
C MET A 40 -1.74 -7.37 -0.89
N TYR A 41 -0.91 -7.73 0.06
CA TYR A 41 -1.26 -7.87 1.47
C TYR A 41 -0.70 -6.70 2.27
N SER A 42 -1.50 -6.09 3.13
CA SER A 42 -1.04 -5.01 4.01
C SER A 42 -1.89 -4.92 5.27
N PHE A 43 -1.44 -4.09 6.21
CA PHE A 43 -2.27 -3.58 7.28
C PHE A 43 -2.69 -2.14 6.95
N GLY A 44 -3.99 -1.89 6.94
CA GLY A 44 -4.54 -0.62 6.51
C GLY A 44 -6.00 -0.48 6.89
N ARG A 45 -6.74 0.32 6.13
CA ARG A 45 -8.16 0.54 6.37
C ARG A 45 -8.97 -0.63 5.83
N VAL A 46 -9.66 -1.37 6.70
CA VAL A 46 -10.58 -2.45 6.30
C VAL A 46 -11.76 -1.87 5.50
N ASN A 47 -12.27 -0.72 5.94
CA ASN A 47 -13.25 0.05 5.19
C ASN A 47 -12.59 1.33 4.63
N PRO A 48 -12.47 1.49 3.30
CA PRO A 48 -11.85 2.66 2.68
C PRO A 48 -12.46 4.01 3.10
N ASN A 49 -13.74 4.00 3.51
CA ASN A 49 -14.48 5.19 3.94
C ASN A 49 -14.36 5.47 5.45
N ASN A 50 -13.83 4.54 6.26
CA ASN A 50 -13.63 4.73 7.69
C ASN A 50 -12.13 4.70 8.04
N PRO A 51 -11.51 5.85 8.37
CA PRO A 51 -10.09 5.92 8.69
C PRO A 51 -9.70 5.22 10.00
N PHE A 52 -10.66 4.93 10.89
CA PHE A 52 -10.42 4.33 12.20
C PHE A 52 -10.60 2.80 12.22
N SER A 53 -11.11 2.21 11.15
CA SER A 53 -11.25 0.75 11.02
C SER A 53 -9.97 0.18 10.40
N GLY A 54 -8.98 -0.12 11.24
CA GLY A 54 -7.70 -0.70 10.85
C GLY A 54 -7.69 -2.24 10.93
N GLY A 55 -6.97 -2.90 10.03
CA GLY A 55 -6.82 -4.36 10.04
C GLY A 55 -6.02 -4.88 8.85
N PHE A 56 -5.88 -6.21 8.78
CA PHE A 56 -5.29 -6.90 7.62
C PHE A 56 -6.22 -6.77 6.42
N VAL A 57 -5.65 -6.38 5.28
CA VAL A 57 -6.40 -6.16 4.04
C VAL A 57 -5.66 -6.75 2.85
N ILE A 58 -6.46 -7.14 1.85
CA ILE A 58 -5.99 -7.50 0.53
C ILE A 58 -6.38 -6.37 -0.42
N GLU A 59 -5.42 -5.83 -1.15
CA GLU A 59 -5.58 -4.68 -2.01
C GLU A 59 -4.90 -4.87 -3.37
N ASN A 60 -5.27 -4.03 -4.33
CA ASN A 60 -4.64 -3.96 -5.65
C ASN A 60 -4.79 -2.58 -6.27
N PHE A 61 -4.01 -2.29 -7.31
CA PHE A 61 -4.04 -0.98 -7.97
C PHE A 61 -5.35 -0.68 -8.72
N ARG A 62 -6.18 -1.69 -8.99
CA ARG A 62 -7.39 -1.57 -9.81
C ARG A 62 -8.64 -1.23 -9.01
N THR A 63 -8.60 -1.34 -7.69
CA THR A 63 -9.76 -1.19 -6.80
C THR A 63 -9.47 -0.26 -5.61
N GLY A 64 -10.47 -0.05 -4.75
CA GLY A 64 -10.31 0.64 -3.47
C GLY A 64 -9.66 2.03 -3.54
N VAL A 65 -8.71 2.26 -2.63
CA VAL A 65 -8.03 3.54 -2.46
C VAL A 65 -7.21 3.92 -3.70
N TYR A 66 -6.52 2.97 -4.33
CA TYR A 66 -5.71 3.24 -5.51
C TYR A 66 -6.56 3.68 -6.72
N LYS A 67 -7.75 3.09 -6.90
CA LYS A 67 -8.70 3.55 -7.93
C LYS A 67 -9.25 4.96 -7.64
N LYS A 68 -9.55 5.26 -6.36
CA LYS A 68 -10.10 6.55 -5.93
C LYS A 68 -9.05 7.67 -6.02
N PHE A 69 -7.79 7.37 -5.74
CA PHE A 69 -6.67 8.31 -5.77
C PHE A 69 -5.72 7.98 -6.91
N LYS A 70 -6.14 8.25 -8.16
CA LYS A 70 -5.35 7.94 -9.38
C LYS A 70 -3.97 8.58 -9.45
N LYS A 71 -3.71 9.63 -8.64
CA LYS A 71 -2.40 10.27 -8.50
C LYS A 71 -1.57 9.72 -7.33
N ALA A 72 -1.92 8.53 -6.82
CA ALA A 72 -1.15 7.87 -5.79
C ALA A 72 0.26 7.57 -6.33
N GLU A 73 1.27 8.07 -5.62
CA GLU A 73 2.67 7.77 -5.95
C GLU A 73 3.06 6.48 -5.24
N CYS A 74 3.75 5.58 -5.94
CA CYS A 74 4.25 4.35 -5.36
C CYS A 74 5.73 4.18 -5.70
N ILE A 75 6.48 3.51 -4.83
CA ILE A 75 7.81 2.96 -5.12
C ILE A 75 7.76 1.45 -4.85
N ILE A 76 8.31 0.67 -5.77
CA ILE A 76 8.24 -0.79 -5.74
C ILE A 76 9.65 -1.33 -5.68
N TYR A 77 9.93 -2.14 -4.65
CA TYR A 77 11.16 -2.90 -4.54
C TYR A 77 10.87 -4.37 -4.86
N LYS A 78 11.75 -4.99 -5.64
CA LYS A 78 11.73 -6.42 -5.93
C LYS A 78 12.87 -7.10 -5.18
N ILE A 79 12.55 -8.14 -4.43
CA ILE A 79 13.49 -8.94 -3.67
C ILE A 79 13.39 -10.37 -4.17
N GLN A 80 14.50 -10.89 -4.69
CA GLN A 80 14.59 -12.30 -5.02
C GLN A 80 14.94 -13.07 -3.74
N VAL A 81 14.07 -14.01 -3.36
CA VAL A 81 14.26 -14.87 -2.18
C VAL A 81 14.59 -16.30 -2.62
N THR A 82 15.59 -16.88 -1.96
CA THR A 82 15.99 -18.29 -2.09
C THR A 82 15.14 -19.16 -1.17
N LYS A 83 15.08 -20.46 -1.46
CA LYS A 83 14.60 -21.43 -0.47
C LYS A 83 15.69 -21.58 0.60
N GLU A 84 15.27 -21.80 1.83
CA GLU A 84 16.14 -22.25 2.91
C GLU A 84 16.59 -23.69 2.66
#